data_AF-A0A957B669-F1
#
_entry.id   AF-A0A957B669-F1
#
_cell.length_a   1.000
_cell.length_b   1.000
_cell.length_c   1.000
_cell.angle_alpha   90.00
_cell.angle_beta   90.00
_cell.angle_gamma   90.00
#
_symmetry.space_group_name_H-M   'P 1'
#
loop_
_entity.id
_entity.type
_entity.pdbx_description
1 polymer ?
#
loop_
_entity_poly.entity_id
_entity_poly.type
_entity_poly.pdbx_seq_one_letter_code
_entity_poly.pdbx_strand_id
1 'polypeptide(L)' 'MGCFRALLCIILPPLAVIDRGCGTFIIVLALTMAGWVPGAIAALLLNFMAEQEKAKRHYD' A
#
# COMPACT_ATOMS: atom_id res chain seq x y z
N MET A 1 -15.28 23.03 -10.72
CA MET A 1 -14.46 22.21 -9.77
C MET A 1 -14.14 20.90 -10.47
N GLY A 2 -13.01 20.83 -11.18
CA GLY A 2 -12.79 19.78 -12.19
C GLY A 2 -12.72 18.37 -11.61
N CYS A 3 -13.51 17.45 -12.17
CA CYS A 3 -13.55 16.03 -11.81
C CYS A 3 -12.17 15.34 -11.87
N PHE A 4 -11.24 15.88 -12.68
CA PHE A 4 -9.86 15.42 -12.75
C PHE A 4 -9.09 15.56 -11.43
N ARG A 5 -9.35 16.63 -10.64
CA ARG A 5 -8.76 16.78 -9.30
C ARG A 5 -9.32 15.76 -8.32
N ALA A 6 -10.59 15.38 -8.43
CA ALA A 6 -11.20 14.33 -7.61
C ALA A 6 -10.63 12.94 -7.94
N LEU A 7 -10.41 12.65 -9.22
CA LEU A 7 -9.82 11.40 -9.68
C LEU A 7 -8.35 11.26 -9.23
N LEU A 8 -7.56 12.35 -9.32
CA LEU A 8 -6.20 12.39 -8.77
C LEU A 8 -6.18 12.23 -7.24
N CYS A 9 -7.17 12.78 -6.53
CA CYS A 9 -7.32 12.63 -5.07
C CYS A 9 -7.61 11.18 -4.64
N ILE A 10 -8.28 10.41 -5.50
CA ILE A 10 -8.63 8.99 -5.26
C ILE A 10 -7.47 8.05 -5.58
N ILE A 11 -6.67 8.32 -6.63
CA ILE A 11 -5.59 7.43 -7.07
C ILE A 11 -4.27 7.72 -6.34
N LEU A 12 -4.02 8.97 -5.94
CA LEU A 12 -2.83 9.38 -5.21
C LEU A 12 -3.22 10.24 -3.99
N PRO A 13 -3.68 9.60 -2.89
CA PRO A 13 -4.09 10.31 -1.68
C PRO A 13 -3.03 11.29 -1.12
N PRO A 14 -1.71 11.05 -1.18
CA PRO A 14 -0.73 12.02 -0.66
C PRO A 14 -0.51 13.23 -1.57
N LEU A 15 -0.55 13.09 -2.90
CA LEU A 15 -0.20 14.20 -3.81
C LEU A 15 -1.27 15.29 -3.87
N ALA A 16 -2.55 14.92 -3.68
CA ALA A 16 -3.64 15.88 -3.69
C ALA A 16 -3.72 16.75 -2.42
N VAL A 17 -3.02 16.35 -1.35
CA VAL A 17 -3.06 17.01 -0.04
C VAL A 17 -1.95 18.07 0.13
N ILE A 18 -0.90 18.07 -0.71
CA ILE A 18 0.13 19.13 -0.72
C ILE A 18 -0.50 20.54 -0.90
N ASP A 19 -1.57 20.63 -1.70
CA ASP A 19 -2.33 21.86 -1.96
C ASP A 19 -3.19 22.31 -0.76
N ARG A 20 -3.51 21.41 0.20
CA ARG A 20 -4.42 21.69 1.33
C ARG A 20 -3.76 21.79 2.70
N GLY A 21 -2.47 21.49 2.83
CA GLY A 21 -1.69 21.74 4.05
C GLY A 21 -0.75 20.59 4.45
N CYS A 22 0.44 20.96 4.91
CA CYS A 22 1.54 20.04 5.28
C CYS A 22 1.15 19.05 6.41
N GLY A 23 0.29 19.46 7.36
CA GLY A 23 -0.10 18.61 8.48
C GLY A 23 -0.90 17.37 8.06
N THR A 24 -1.86 17.53 7.15
CA THR A 24 -2.70 16.41 6.67
C THR A 24 -1.91 15.45 5.79
N PHE A 25 -0.91 15.96 5.04
CA PHE A 25 -0.03 15.15 4.20
C PHE A 25 0.74 14.11 5.01
N ILE A 26 1.31 14.52 6.15
CA ILE A 26 2.08 13.64 7.05
C ILE A 26 1.19 12.52 7.62
N ILE A 27 -0.05 12.84 8.00
CA ILE A 27 -1.00 11.86 8.56
C ILE A 27 -1.41 10.83 7.48
N VAL A 28 -1.73 11.28 6.27
CA VAL A 28 -2.08 10.39 5.15
C VAL A 28 -0.90 9.50 4.76
N LEU A 29 0.32 10.04 4.70
CA LEU A 29 1.53 9.25 4.47
C LEU A 29 1.77 8.20 5.55
N ALA A 30 1.61 8.58 6.82
CA ALA A 30 1.77 7.66 7.94
C ALA A 30 0.71 6.55 7.90
N LEU A 31 -0.54 6.86 7.56
CA LEU A 31 -1.62 5.88 7.42
C LEU A 31 -1.41 4.96 6.21
N THR A 32 -0.94 5.50 5.09
CA THR A 32 -0.57 4.71 3.90
C THR A 32 0.58 3.77 4.22
N MET A 33 1.65 4.23 4.87
CA MET A 33 2.74 3.34 5.29
C MET A 33 2.27 2.31 6.32
N ALA A 34 1.41 2.69 7.28
CA ALA A 34 0.86 1.79 8.28
C ALA A 34 -0.05 0.69 7.69
N GLY A 35 -0.75 0.94 6.58
CA GLY A 35 -1.54 -0.09 5.87
C GLY A 35 -0.73 -0.87 4.83
N TRP A 36 0.23 -0.22 4.19
CA TRP A 36 1.03 -0.80 3.10
C TRP A 36 2.12 -1.74 3.61
N VAL A 37 2.83 -1.36 4.66
CA VAL A 37 3.90 -2.18 5.24
C VAL A 37 3.38 -3.56 5.68
N PRO A 38 2.30 -3.68 6.48
CA PRO A 38 1.75 -5.00 6.83
C PRO A 38 1.20 -5.76 5.61
N GLY A 39 0.64 -5.07 4.60
CA GLY A 39 0.18 -5.72 3.36
C GLY A 39 1.31 -6.32 2.52
N ALA A 40 2.41 -5.59 2.38
CA ALA A 40 3.61 -6.05 1.68
C ALA A 40 4.27 -7.23 2.42
N ILE A 41 4.37 -7.16 3.75
CA ILE A 41 4.88 -8.25 4.57
C ILE A 41 3.99 -9.50 4.43
N ALA A 42 2.66 -9.35 4.51
CA ALA A 42 1.73 -10.47 4.36
C ALA A 42 1.85 -11.16 2.99
N ALA A 43 1.98 -10.38 1.90
CA ALA A 43 2.17 -10.92 0.56
C ALA A 43 3.49 -11.70 0.42
N LEU A 44 4.58 -11.18 0.98
CA LEU A 44 5.88 -11.86 1.00
C LEU A 44 5.83 -13.15 1.82
N LEU A 45 5.23 -13.12 3.00
CA LEU A 45 5.07 -14.28 3.87
C LEU A 45 4.24 -15.39 3.20
N LEU A 46 3.12 -15.03 2.57
CA LEU A 46 2.28 -15.96 1.82
C LEU A 46 3.03 -16.60 0.65
N ASN A 47 3.78 -15.81 -0.14
CA ASN A 47 4.60 -16.36 -1.22
C ASN A 47 5.69 -17.31 -0.68
N PHE A 48 6.34 -16.93 0.43
CA PHE A 48 7.36 -17.78 1.05
C PHE A 48 6.77 -19.09 1.57
N MET A 49 5.60 -19.06 2.22
CA MET A 49 4.90 -20.25 2.68
C MET A 49 4.46 -21.15 1.51
N ALA A 50 3.95 -20.56 0.42
CA ALA A 50 3.55 -21.29 -0.77
C ALA A 50 4.75 -21.99 -1.45
N GLU A 51 5.92 -21.34 -1.50
CA GLU A 51 7.14 -21.93 -2.05
C GLU A 51 7.67 -23.10 -1.17
N GLN A 52 7.60 -22.98 0.15
CA GLN A 52 7.99 -24.06 1.06
C GLN A 52 7.11 -25.32 0.89
N GLU A 53 5.81 -25.15 0.66
CA GLU A 53 4.91 -26.26 0.39
C GLU A 53 5.25 -26.98 -0.92
N LYS A 54 5.57 -26.24 -1.98
CA LYS A 54 6.04 -26.82 -3.25
C LYS A 54 7.35 -27.58 -3.09
N ALA A 55 8.32 -27.00 -2.37
CA ALA A 55 9.60 -27.65 -2.10
C ALA A 55 9.43 -28.94 -1.30
N LYS A 56 8.52 -28.96 -0.32
CA LYS A 56 8.22 -30.14 0.50
C LYS A 56 7.52 -31.25 -0.31
N ARG A 57 6.56 -30.88 -1.18
CA ARG A 57 5.85 -31.82 -2.06
C ARG A 57 6.74 -32.44 -3.14
N HIS A 58 7.86 -31.79 -3.51
CA HIS A 58 8.80 -32.32 -4.51
C HIS A 58 9.85 -33.27 -3.90
N TYR A 59 9.92 -33.36 -2.57
CA TYR A 59 10.81 -34.30 -1.87
C TYR A 59 10.10 -35.60 -1.43
N ASP A 60 8.77 -35.59 -1.32
CA ASP A 60 7.90 -36.78 -1.15
C ASP A 60 7.62 -37.46 -2.51
#